data_AF-A0A7S2DPP0-F1
#
_entry.id   AF-A0A7S2DPP0-F1
#
_cell.length_a   1.000
_cell.length_b   1.000
_cell.length_c   1.000
_cell.angle_alpha   90.00
_cell.angle_beta   90.00
_cell.angle_gamma   90.00
#
_symmetry.space_group_name_H-M   'P 1'
#
loop_
_entity.id
_entity.type
_entity.pdbx_description
1 polymer ?
#
loop_
_entity_poly.entity_id
_entity_poly.type
_entity_poly.pdbx_seq_one_letter_code
_entity_poly.pdbx_strand_id
1 'polypeptide(L)'
;GGFVYGDYLYLVPFFDGHQYGHKVARVHMEHFDADHVHVLDLWEVSTDLAGFFGGFAYTTQSAGGDSKPYGYLVPHRSMEGPIDGVNTDFTVDGFTSEYVNRRRSSMGGDHLTAHYHGRLVRIDLDDFTASGVSVLDLSVYDPDLRGFA
;
A
#
# COMPACT_ATOMS: atom_id res chain seq x y z
N GLY A 1 8.02 -4.36 -5.12
CA GLY A 1 7.83 -4.75 -6.53
C GLY A 1 7.39 -3.55 -7.35
N GLY A 2 6.79 -3.79 -8.52
CA GLY A 2 6.25 -2.74 -9.37
C GLY A 2 5.67 -3.28 -10.68
N PHE A 3 5.09 -2.40 -11.47
CA PHE A 3 4.56 -2.71 -12.81
C PHE A 3 4.68 -1.48 -13.71
N VAL A 4 4.48 -1.66 -15.01
CA VAL A 4 4.41 -0.57 -15.99
C VAL A 4 3.04 -0.54 -16.63
N TYR A 5 2.54 0.66 -16.92
CA TYR A 5 1.32 0.85 -17.70
C TYR A 5 1.34 2.20 -18.40
N GLY A 6 1.06 2.21 -19.71
CA GLY A 6 1.21 3.40 -20.53
C GLY A 6 2.63 3.96 -20.42
N ASP A 7 2.74 5.27 -20.20
CA ASP A 7 4.02 5.98 -20.07
C ASP A 7 4.55 6.05 -18.64
N TYR A 8 3.93 5.33 -17.69
CA TYR A 8 4.33 5.36 -16.29
C TYR A 8 4.85 4.00 -15.81
N LEU A 9 5.91 4.05 -15.01
CA LEU A 9 6.30 2.96 -14.13
C LEU A 9 5.69 3.19 -12.75
N TYR A 10 5.25 2.11 -12.10
CA TYR A 10 4.62 2.11 -10.80
C TYR A 10 5.49 1.32 -9.82
N LEU A 11 5.95 2.00 -8.78
CA LEU A 11 6.75 1.42 -7.70
C LEU A 11 5.84 1.11 -6.54
N VAL A 12 5.87 -0.15 -6.11
CA VAL A 12 5.12 -0.66 -4.97
C VAL A 12 6.16 -1.06 -3.91
N PRO A 13 6.62 -0.10 -3.08
CA PRO A 13 7.59 -0.39 -2.04
C PRO A 13 6.96 -1.30 -0.99
N PHE A 14 7.61 -2.43 -0.72
CA PHE A 14 7.16 -3.35 0.32
C PHE A 14 7.51 -2.82 1.72
N PHE A 15 8.71 -2.28 1.90
CA PHE A 15 9.24 -1.80 3.18
C PHE A 15 10.19 -0.63 2.93
N ASP A 16 10.09 0.44 3.73
CA ASP A 16 10.90 1.67 3.56
C ASP A 16 12.12 1.73 4.50
N GLY A 17 12.46 0.61 5.14
CA GLY A 17 13.51 0.56 6.17
C GLY A 17 12.97 0.79 7.58
N HIS A 18 11.75 1.31 7.73
CA HIS A 18 11.14 1.66 9.01
C HIS A 18 9.79 0.97 9.21
N GLN A 19 8.93 0.96 8.18
CA GLN A 19 7.57 0.42 8.19
C GLN A 19 7.24 -0.23 6.85
N TYR A 20 6.19 -1.06 6.84
CA TYR A 20 5.65 -1.57 5.58
C TYR A 20 5.12 -0.42 4.72
N GLY A 21 5.42 -0.47 3.43
CA GLY A 21 5.13 0.62 2.49
C GLY A 21 3.63 0.74 2.22
N HIS A 22 3.11 1.94 2.41
CA HIS A 22 1.72 2.32 2.15
C HIS A 22 1.60 3.35 1.00
N LYS A 23 2.75 3.77 0.44
CA LYS A 23 2.81 4.73 -0.66
C LYS A 23 3.14 4.03 -1.95
N VAL A 24 2.36 4.30 -2.99
CA VAL A 24 2.65 3.86 -4.36
C VAL A 24 3.14 5.06 -5.14
N ALA A 25 4.31 4.98 -5.75
CA ALA A 25 4.81 6.04 -6.61
C ALA A 25 4.57 5.66 -8.07
N ARG A 26 4.14 6.61 -8.89
CA ARG A 26 4.25 6.51 -10.35
C ARG A 26 5.23 7.54 -10.86
N VAL A 27 6.04 7.16 -11.84
CA VAL A 27 7.05 8.01 -12.47
C VAL A 27 6.85 7.96 -13.97
N HIS A 28 6.82 9.13 -14.62
CA HIS A 28 6.79 9.19 -16.07
C HIS A 28 8.10 8.64 -16.64
N MET A 29 8.01 7.67 -17.55
CA MET A 29 9.19 6.95 -18.06
C MET A 29 10.00 7.78 -19.04
N GLU A 30 9.35 8.61 -19.85
CA GLU A 30 10.03 9.57 -20.75
C GLU A 30 10.54 10.81 -19.99
N HIS A 31 9.67 11.50 -19.25
CA HIS A 31 10.02 12.62 -18.39
C HIS A 31 10.51 12.15 -17.01
N PHE A 32 11.73 11.61 -16.99
CA PHE A 32 12.33 10.98 -15.81
C PHE A 32 12.95 12.02 -14.84
N ASP A 33 12.09 12.84 -14.25
CA ASP A 33 12.47 13.90 -13.30
C ASP A 33 11.48 14.00 -12.14
N ALA A 34 11.83 14.81 -11.13
CA ALA A 34 11.06 14.93 -9.90
C ALA A 34 9.69 15.59 -10.08
N ASP A 35 9.50 16.41 -11.11
CA ASP A 35 8.23 17.10 -11.37
C ASP A 35 7.17 16.15 -11.94
N HIS A 36 7.60 14.99 -12.45
CA HIS A 36 6.75 13.95 -13.04
C HIS A 36 6.65 12.68 -12.16
N VAL A 37 6.91 12.85 -10.85
CA VAL A 37 6.65 11.83 -9.82
C VAL A 37 5.35 12.15 -9.12
N HIS A 38 4.44 11.18 -9.07
CA HIS A 38 3.23 11.26 -8.26
C HIS A 38 3.22 10.15 -7.22
N VAL A 39 2.78 10.49 -6.01
CA VAL A 39 2.68 9.55 -4.89
C VAL A 39 1.22 9.45 -4.47
N LEU A 40 0.73 8.22 -4.42
CA LEU A 40 -0.55 7.87 -3.84
C LEU A 40 -0.32 7.27 -2.45
N ASP A 41 -0.88 7.90 -1.43
CA ASP A 41 -0.85 7.40 -0.06
C ASP A 41 -2.12 6.57 0.20
N LEU A 42 -1.95 5.25 0.38
CA LEU A 42 -3.08 4.35 0.62
C LEU A 42 -3.68 4.53 2.02
N TRP A 43 -2.98 5.17 2.95
CA TRP A 43 -3.52 5.48 4.27
C TRP A 43 -4.55 6.60 4.25
N GLU A 44 -4.63 7.38 3.17
CA GLU A 44 -5.78 8.29 2.94
C GLU A 44 -7.09 7.52 2.74
N VAL A 45 -7.00 6.25 2.31
CA VAL A 45 -8.16 5.35 2.16
C VAL A 45 -8.38 4.56 3.45
N SER A 46 -7.32 3.90 3.94
CA SER A 46 -7.34 3.17 5.21
C SER A 46 -5.92 2.89 5.70
N THR A 47 -5.69 3.10 6.99
CA THR A 47 -4.36 2.96 7.65
C THR A 47 -3.85 1.52 7.71
N ASP A 48 -4.66 0.56 7.28
CA ASP A 48 -4.37 -0.87 7.28
C ASP A 48 -3.90 -1.40 5.90
N LEU A 49 -3.79 -0.50 4.90
CA LEU A 49 -3.32 -0.79 3.54
C LEU A 49 -1.81 -0.55 3.42
N ALA A 50 -1.01 -1.53 3.82
CA ALA A 50 0.44 -1.47 3.72
C ALA A 50 1.08 -2.82 3.37
N GLY A 51 2.30 -2.77 2.85
CA GLY A 51 3.20 -3.91 2.69
C GLY A 51 2.76 -4.90 1.61
N PHE A 52 2.39 -4.34 0.48
CA PHE A 52 2.20 -5.07 -0.77
C PHE A 52 3.54 -5.51 -1.35
N PHE A 53 3.61 -6.74 -1.86
CA PHE A 53 4.87 -7.27 -2.41
C PHE A 53 5.17 -6.74 -3.82
N GLY A 54 4.12 -6.50 -4.61
CA GLY A 54 4.20 -6.01 -5.97
C GLY A 54 2.83 -5.69 -6.54
N GLY A 55 2.73 -5.71 -7.86
CA GLY A 55 1.47 -5.46 -8.54
C GLY A 55 1.54 -5.76 -10.03
N PHE A 56 0.41 -5.65 -10.69
CA PHE A 56 0.27 -5.76 -12.14
C PHE A 56 -0.83 -4.81 -12.63
N ALA A 57 -0.82 -4.48 -13.91
CA ALA A 57 -1.87 -3.68 -14.53
C ALA A 57 -2.69 -4.50 -15.52
N TYR A 58 -3.97 -4.14 -15.66
CA TYR A 58 -4.85 -4.72 -16.67
C TYR A 58 -5.87 -3.68 -17.14
N THR A 59 -6.15 -3.65 -18.44
CA THR A 59 -7.23 -2.83 -19.00
C THR A 59 -8.48 -3.67 -19.11
N THR A 60 -9.47 -3.36 -18.29
CA THR A 60 -10.78 -4.00 -18.37
C THR A 60 -11.52 -3.52 -19.60
N GLN A 61 -12.33 -4.39 -20.20
CA GLN A 61 -13.29 -4.01 -21.23
C GLN A 61 -14.69 -4.25 -20.69
N SER A 62 -15.48 -3.18 -20.67
CA SER A 62 -16.90 -3.25 -20.37
C SER A 62 -17.64 -3.81 -21.57
N ALA A 63 -18.78 -4.48 -21.33
CA ALA A 63 -19.65 -4.98 -22.39
C ALA A 63 -20.18 -3.86 -23.32
N GLY A 64 -20.14 -2.61 -22.88
CA GLY A 64 -20.47 -1.41 -23.67
C GLY A 64 -19.34 -0.88 -24.57
N GLY A 65 -18.17 -1.51 -24.58
CA GLY A 65 -17.00 -1.07 -25.35
C GLY A 65 -16.06 -0.10 -24.61
N ASP A 66 -16.46 0.40 -23.45
CA ASP A 66 -15.60 1.23 -22.60
C ASP A 66 -14.43 0.43 -22.05
N SER A 67 -13.21 0.92 -22.21
CA SER A 67 -12.02 0.32 -21.63
C SER A 67 -11.52 1.16 -20.46
N LYS A 68 -11.13 0.50 -19.36
CA LYS A 68 -10.60 1.21 -18.19
C LYS A 68 -9.36 0.54 -17.62
N PRO A 69 -8.24 1.28 -17.47
CA PRO A 69 -7.01 0.75 -16.93
C PRO A 69 -7.02 0.70 -15.41
N TYR A 70 -6.58 -0.42 -14.86
CA TYR A 70 -6.42 -0.60 -13.42
C TYR A 70 -5.05 -1.18 -13.08
N GLY A 71 -4.47 -0.70 -11.99
CA GLY A 71 -3.37 -1.34 -11.28
C GLY A 71 -3.91 -2.19 -10.14
N TYR A 72 -3.27 -3.32 -9.87
CA TYR A 72 -3.62 -4.25 -8.81
C TYR A 72 -2.40 -4.46 -7.92
N LEU A 73 -2.53 -4.25 -6.61
CA LEU A 73 -1.46 -4.49 -5.65
C LEU A 73 -1.66 -5.85 -5.00
N VAL A 74 -0.61 -6.66 -5.04
CA VAL A 74 -0.63 -8.04 -4.53
C VAL A 74 -0.52 -8.01 -2.99
N PRO A 75 -1.51 -8.56 -2.25
CA PRO A 75 -1.51 -8.55 -0.80
C PRO A 75 -0.33 -9.35 -0.26
N HIS A 76 0.34 -8.86 0.78
CA HIS A 76 1.37 -9.65 1.46
C HIS A 76 1.27 -9.43 2.97
N ARG A 77 2.00 -8.48 3.52
CA ARG A 77 2.25 -8.40 4.95
C ARG A 77 2.08 -6.98 5.46
N SER A 78 1.31 -6.80 6.51
CA SER A 78 1.10 -5.52 7.17
C SER A 78 1.52 -5.59 8.65
N MET A 79 1.48 -4.46 9.35
CA MET A 79 1.75 -4.34 10.78
C MET A 79 0.52 -3.79 11.49
N GLU A 80 0.20 -4.38 12.64
CA GLU A 80 -0.78 -3.85 13.58
C GLU A 80 -0.05 -3.29 14.79
N GLY A 81 -0.44 -2.09 15.22
CA GLY A 81 -0.01 -1.49 16.47
C GLY A 81 -0.80 -2.02 17.66
N PRO A 82 -0.27 -1.85 18.89
CA PRO A 82 -0.88 -2.39 20.10
C PRO A 82 -2.16 -1.67 20.55
N ILE A 83 -2.50 -0.53 19.96
CA ILE A 83 -3.72 0.24 20.23
C ILE A 83 -4.68 0.07 19.06
N ASP A 84 -5.81 -0.58 19.29
CA ASP A 84 -6.91 -0.81 18.34
C ASP A 84 -6.54 -1.46 16.99
N GLY A 85 -5.36 -2.09 16.89
CA GLY A 85 -4.88 -2.69 15.63
C GLY A 85 -4.51 -1.66 14.57
N VAL A 86 -4.43 -0.37 14.93
CA VAL A 86 -4.00 0.67 13.99
C VAL A 86 -2.48 0.73 14.01
N ASN A 87 -1.86 0.79 12.83
CA ASN A 87 -0.45 1.12 12.73
C ASN A 87 -0.28 2.61 13.07
N THR A 88 -0.07 2.91 14.36
CA THR A 88 0.13 4.28 14.84
C THR A 88 1.60 4.56 15.07
N ASP A 89 2.07 5.76 14.73
CA ASP A 89 3.39 6.26 15.12
C ASP A 89 3.53 6.55 16.64
N PHE A 90 2.52 6.20 17.46
CA PHE A 90 2.45 6.48 18.89
C PHE A 90 2.72 5.25 19.75
N THR A 91 3.29 5.45 20.94
CA THR A 91 3.51 4.38 21.92
C THR A 91 2.22 4.02 22.66
N VAL A 92 2.12 2.75 23.08
CA VAL A 92 1.01 2.20 23.88
C VAL A 92 0.90 2.80 25.28
N ASP A 93 1.97 3.43 25.80
CA ASP A 93 2.11 3.82 27.20
C ASP A 93 1.56 5.21 27.54
N GLY A 94 1.09 5.99 26.55
CA GLY A 94 0.30 7.21 26.78
C GLY A 94 0.99 8.35 27.57
N PHE A 95 2.28 8.24 27.89
CA PHE A 95 3.00 9.21 28.74
C PHE A 95 3.99 10.11 28.01
N THR A 96 4.18 9.93 26.70
CA THR A 96 4.93 10.88 25.87
C THR A 96 4.26 11.04 24.52
N SER A 97 3.97 12.28 24.13
CA SER A 97 3.73 12.66 22.73
C SER A 97 5.03 12.63 21.91
N GLU A 98 5.93 11.71 22.24
CA GLU A 98 7.12 11.43 21.43
C GLU A 98 6.74 10.37 20.42
N TYR A 99 6.93 10.70 19.15
CA TYR A 99 6.92 9.69 18.08
C TYR A 99 7.90 8.59 18.46
N VAL A 100 7.48 7.32 18.37
CA VAL A 100 8.33 6.16 18.72
C VAL A 100 9.63 6.13 17.88
N ASN A 101 9.64 6.89 16.78
CA ASN A 101 10.65 6.91 15.73
C ASN A 101 11.90 7.79 15.99
N ARG A 102 12.03 8.53 17.10
CA ARG A 102 13.16 9.48 17.29
C ARG A 102 14.30 9.07 18.21
N ARG A 103 14.17 8.03 19.05
CA ARG A 103 15.20 7.77 20.10
C ARG A 103 15.62 6.34 20.37
N ARG A 104 15.27 5.35 19.56
CA ARG A 104 15.80 4.00 19.75
C ARG A 104 16.19 3.36 18.43
N SER A 105 17.42 2.88 18.34
CA SER A 105 17.91 1.91 17.34
C SER A 105 17.23 0.53 17.45
N SER A 106 16.06 0.47 18.08
CA SER A 106 15.19 -0.70 18.13
C SER A 106 14.10 -0.46 17.09
N MET A 107 14.35 -0.94 15.88
CA MET A 107 13.38 -0.94 14.78
C MET A 107 12.08 -1.63 15.25
N GLY A 108 11.03 -0.86 15.54
CA GLY A 108 9.62 -1.32 15.67
C GLY A 108 9.34 -2.57 16.53
N GLY A 109 10.08 -2.79 17.63
CA GLY A 109 10.43 -4.16 18.03
C GLY A 109 9.75 -4.86 19.22
N ASP A 110 8.98 -4.23 20.11
CA ASP A 110 8.36 -4.98 21.23
C ASP A 110 6.83 -5.06 21.21
N HIS A 111 6.16 -4.23 20.40
CA HIS A 111 4.69 -4.18 20.39
C HIS A 111 4.02 -4.15 19.00
N LEU A 112 4.77 -4.17 17.89
CA LEU A 112 4.18 -4.29 16.55
C LEU A 112 4.09 -5.76 16.14
N THR A 113 2.91 -6.19 15.69
CA THR A 113 2.71 -7.56 15.20
C THR A 113 2.59 -7.55 13.68
N ALA A 114 3.58 -8.13 13.01
CA ALA A 114 3.50 -8.37 11.57
C ALA A 114 2.52 -9.51 11.28
N HIS A 115 1.56 -9.27 10.40
CA HIS A 115 0.54 -10.24 10.01
C HIS A 115 0.36 -10.25 8.49
N TYR A 116 -0.12 -11.37 7.96
CA TYR A 116 -0.48 -11.47 6.55
C TYR A 116 -1.94 -11.06 6.36
N HIS A 117 -2.24 -10.35 5.27
CA HIS A 117 -3.59 -9.89 4.95
C HIS A 117 -4.01 -10.32 3.53
N GLY A 118 -5.32 -10.39 3.30
CA GLY A 118 -5.93 -10.74 2.01
C GLY A 118 -6.43 -9.53 1.21
N ARG A 119 -6.14 -8.31 1.65
CA ARG A 119 -6.61 -7.08 1.00
C ARG A 119 -5.95 -6.86 -0.36
N LEU A 120 -6.67 -7.18 -1.43
CA LEU A 120 -6.32 -6.87 -2.80
C LEU A 120 -6.75 -5.43 -3.10
N VAL A 121 -5.80 -4.59 -3.48
CA VAL A 121 -6.07 -3.19 -3.84
C VAL A 121 -6.12 -3.05 -5.34
N ARG A 122 -7.15 -2.36 -5.84
CA ARG A 122 -7.27 -1.93 -7.24
C ARG A 122 -7.19 -0.41 -7.30
N ILE A 123 -6.38 0.12 -8.20
CA ILE A 123 -6.17 1.56 -8.42
C ILE A 123 -6.64 1.87 -9.83
N ASP A 124 -7.53 2.84 -9.97
CA ASP A 124 -7.85 3.49 -11.25
C ASP A 124 -6.63 4.26 -11.76
N LEU A 125 -6.09 3.87 -12.92
CA LEU A 125 -4.87 4.51 -13.42
C LEU A 125 -5.14 5.88 -14.07
N ASP A 126 -6.40 6.18 -14.39
CA ASP A 126 -6.84 7.49 -14.87
C ASP A 126 -7.11 8.48 -13.71
N ASP A 127 -7.44 7.96 -12.51
CA ASP A 127 -7.61 8.71 -11.26
C ASP A 127 -6.61 8.22 -10.19
N PHE A 128 -5.37 8.71 -10.28
CA PHE A 128 -4.30 8.32 -9.34
C PHE A 128 -4.35 9.12 -8.03
N THR A 129 -5.52 9.08 -7.37
CA THR A 129 -5.78 9.68 -6.06
C THR A 129 -6.51 8.67 -5.16
N ALA A 130 -6.75 9.02 -3.89
CA ALA A 130 -7.48 8.15 -2.97
C ALA A 130 -8.89 7.78 -3.45
N SER A 131 -9.56 8.60 -4.26
CA SER A 131 -10.88 8.28 -4.82
C SER A 131 -10.86 7.19 -5.89
N GLY A 132 -9.73 7.01 -6.57
CA GLY A 132 -9.53 5.96 -7.56
C GLY A 132 -9.22 4.58 -6.95
N VAL A 133 -9.12 4.48 -5.62
CA VAL A 133 -8.76 3.24 -4.92
C VAL A 133 -10.00 2.43 -4.54
N SER A 134 -9.95 1.13 -4.82
CA SER A 134 -10.92 0.14 -4.34
C SER A 134 -10.20 -1.00 -3.63
N VAL A 135 -10.79 -1.51 -2.56
CA VAL A 135 -10.22 -2.61 -1.76
C VAL A 135 -11.17 -3.80 -1.75
N LEU A 136 -10.64 -5.00 -1.98
CA LEU A 136 -11.34 -6.27 -1.82
C LEU A 136 -10.58 -7.14 -0.82
N ASP A 137 -11.21 -7.54 0.28
CA ASP A 137 -10.62 -8.47 1.24
C ASP A 137 -10.90 -9.92 0.84
N LEU A 138 -9.89 -10.61 0.33
CA LEU A 138 -9.99 -12.01 -0.08
C LEU A 138 -10.15 -12.95 1.13
N SER A 139 -9.70 -12.52 2.32
CA SER A 139 -9.75 -13.35 3.52
C SER A 139 -11.15 -13.56 4.09
N VAL A 140 -12.11 -12.74 3.63
CA VAL A 140 -13.55 -12.92 3.88
C VAL A 140 -14.09 -14.15 3.16
N TYR A 141 -13.55 -14.47 1.98
CA TYR A 141 -13.97 -15.63 1.20
C TYR A 141 -13.26 -16.90 1.63
N ASP A 142 -11.94 -16.80 1.86
CA ASP A 142 -11.13 -17.90 2.36
C ASP A 142 -9.97 -17.35 3.22
N PRO A 143 -9.87 -17.73 4.52
CA PRO A 143 -8.86 -17.20 5.42
C PRO A 143 -7.42 -17.46 4.96
N ASP A 144 -7.17 -18.43 4.09
CA ASP A 144 -5.84 -18.76 3.57
C ASP A 144 -5.40 -17.87 2.40
N LEU A 145 -6.29 -17.04 1.84
CA LEU A 145 -5.97 -16.09 0.77
C LEU A 145 -5.29 -14.83 1.31
N ARG A 146 -4.08 -15.01 1.87
CA ARG A 146 -3.24 -13.96 2.45
C ARG A 146 -1.77 -14.19 2.10
N GLY A 147 -0.96 -13.15 2.15
CA GLY A 147 0.50 -13.34 2.13
C GLY A 147 1.09 -13.81 0.80
N PHE A 148 0.51 -13.37 -0.32
CA PHE A 148 0.99 -13.68 -1.65
C PHE A 148 2.39 -13.06 -1.86
N ALA A 149 3.35 -13.85 -2.36
CA ALA A 149 4.75 -13.44 -2.61
C ALA A 149 5.25 -14.03 -3.94
#